data_AF-A0A2I0DAK2-F1
#
_entry.id   AF-A0A2I0DAK2-F1
#
_cell.length_a   1.000
_cell.length_b   1.000
_cell.length_c   1.000
_cell.angle_alpha   90.00
_cell.angle_beta   90.00
_cell.angle_gamma   90.00
#
_symmetry.space_group_name_H-M   'P 1'
#
loop_
_entity.id
_entity.type
_entity.pdbx_description
1 polymer ?
#
loop_
_entity_poly.entity_id
_entity_poly.type
_entity_poly.pdbx_seq_one_letter_code
_entity_poly.pdbx_strand_id
1 'polypeptide(L)' 'MKITGITCLGMTTFLLLTVVIFAMMNLSFGWIFYATCLGQIALIYSVYRVLRKDYASDKTFSDLYEDRPDLGE' A
#
# COMPACT_ATOMS: atom_id res chain seq x y z
N MET A 1 -11.26 6.01 9.32
CA MET A 1 -10.06 5.25 8.91
C MET A 1 -10.33 3.76 8.64
N LYS A 2 -10.74 3.36 7.42
CA LYS A 2 -10.59 1.94 7.03
C LYS A 2 -9.15 1.76 6.52
N ILE A 3 -8.30 1.08 7.29
CA ILE A 3 -6.84 0.80 7.15
C ILE A 3 -6.42 0.32 5.73
N THR A 4 -7.37 0.08 4.85
CA THR A 4 -7.28 -0.39 3.48
C THR A 4 -6.13 0.18 2.63
N GLY A 5 -5.86 1.49 2.68
CA GLY A 5 -4.82 2.11 1.83
C GLY A 5 -3.41 1.70 2.27
N ILE A 6 -3.13 1.85 3.57
CA ILE A 6 -1.86 1.41 4.18
C ILE A 6 -1.71 -0.11 4.05
N THR A 7 -2.78 -0.89 4.20
CA THR A 7 -2.73 -2.34 3.96
C THR A 7 -2.33 -2.68 2.53
N CYS A 8 -2.90 -2.00 1.51
CA CYS A 8 -2.51 -2.21 0.12
C CYS A 8 -1.03 -1.85 -0.13
N LEU A 9 -0.56 -0.75 0.45
CA LEU A 9 0.86 -0.36 0.41
C LEU A 9 1.77 -1.42 1.06
N GLY A 10 1.41 -1.90 2.24
CA GLY A 10 2.15 -2.96 2.94
C GLY A 10 2.24 -4.24 2.11
N MET A 11 1.16 -4.64 1.46
CA MET A 11 1.16 -5.79 0.54
C MET A 11 2.09 -5.59 -0.66
N THR A 12 2.07 -4.41 -1.29
CA THR A 12 2.98 -4.12 -2.41
C THR A 12 4.45 -4.11 -1.99
N THR A 13 4.76 -3.60 -0.80
CA THR A 13 6.12 -3.61 -0.24
C THR A 13 6.59 -5.02 0.09
N PHE A 14 5.72 -5.86 0.66
CA PHE A 14 6.03 -7.26 0.92
C PHE A 14 6.36 -8.03 -0.37
N LEU A 15 5.61 -7.76 -1.44
CA LEU A 15 5.84 -8.37 -2.74
C LEU A 15 7.15 -7.87 -3.37
N LEU A 16 7.48 -6.58 -3.22
CA LEU A 16 8.80 -6.04 -3.61
C LEU A 16 9.93 -6.74 -2.86
N LEU A 17 9.81 -6.94 -1.55
CA LEU A 17 10.78 -7.68 -0.75
C LEU A 17 10.97 -9.11 -1.26
N THR A 18 9.89 -9.77 -1.67
CA THR A 18 9.94 -11.11 -2.26
C THR A 18 10.75 -11.12 -3.56
N VAL A 19 10.57 -10.12 -4.42
CA VAL A 19 11.36 -9.95 -5.66
C VAL A 19 12.84 -9.76 -5.34
N VAL A 20 13.17 -8.94 -4.33
CA VAL A 20 14.56 -8.74 -3.88
C VAL A 20 15.17 -10.06 -3.40
N ILE A 21 14.46 -10.83 -2.58
CA ILE A 21 14.92 -12.14 -2.10
C ILE A 21 15.14 -13.09 -3.30
N PHE A 22 14.22 -13.11 -4.27
CA PHE A 22 14.35 -14.00 -5.42
C PHE A 22 15.57 -13.64 -6.28
N ALA A 23 15.84 -12.36 -6.48
CA ALA A 23 17.03 -11.89 -7.17
C ALA A 23 18.31 -12.26 -6.41
N MET A 24 18.33 -12.09 -5.08
CA MET A 24 19.48 -12.44 -4.24
C MET A 24 19.77 -13.95 -4.21
N MET A 25 18.73 -14.78 -4.30
CA MET A 25 18.86 -16.24 -4.40
C MET A 25 19.21 -16.73 -5.80
N ASN A 26 19.35 -15.83 -6.78
CA ASN A 26 19.63 -16.15 -8.18
C ASN A 26 18.60 -17.14 -8.78
N LEU A 27 17.33 -16.95 -8.42
CA LEU A 27 16.22 -17.71 -9.02
C LEU A 27 16.07 -17.36 -10.50
N SER A 28 15.45 -18.28 -11.26
CA SER A 28 15.20 -18.07 -12.69
C SER A 28 14.47 -16.76 -12.94
N PHE A 29 14.93 -16.02 -13.97
CA PHE A 29 14.36 -14.74 -14.37
C PHE A 29 12.85 -14.78 -14.57
N GLY A 30 12.30 -15.91 -15.04
CA GLY A 30 10.84 -16.06 -15.22
C GLY A 30 10.05 -15.78 -13.94
N TRP A 31 10.51 -16.29 -12.79
CA TRP A 31 9.86 -16.05 -11.50
C TRP A 31 9.93 -14.58 -11.08
N ILE A 32 11.09 -13.95 -11.27
CA ILE A 32 11.31 -12.53 -10.96
C ILE A 32 10.44 -11.64 -11.84
N PHE A 33 10.35 -11.97 -13.13
CA PHE A 33 9.54 -11.25 -14.11
C PHE A 33 8.05 -11.28 -13.74
N TYR A 34 7.48 -12.47 -13.54
CA TYR A 34 6.06 -12.61 -13.21
C TYR A 34 5.73 -11.98 -11.85
N ALA A 35 6.60 -12.13 -10.84
CA ALA A 35 6.43 -11.47 -9.55
C ALA A 35 6.45 -9.94 -9.70
N THR A 36 7.36 -9.40 -10.51
CA THR A 36 7.43 -7.95 -10.78
C THR A 36 6.17 -7.45 -11.48
N CYS A 37 5.70 -8.14 -12.52
CA CYS A 37 4.43 -7.80 -13.20
C CYS A 37 3.24 -7.82 -12.22
N LEU A 38 3.15 -8.83 -11.36
CA LEU A 38 2.12 -8.92 -10.32
C LEU A 38 2.19 -7.73 -9.35
N GLY A 39 3.40 -7.35 -8.94
CA GLY A 39 3.64 -6.18 -8.09
C GLY A 39 3.18 -4.88 -8.71
N GLN A 40 3.45 -4.67 -10.00
CA GLN A 40 2.99 -3.48 -10.71
C GLN A 40 1.47 -3.44 -10.83
N ILE A 41 0.82 -4.58 -11.12
CA ILE A 41 -0.65 -4.67 -11.13
C ILE A 41 -1.23 -4.34 -9.75
N ALA A 42 -0.64 -4.88 -8.67
CA ALA A 42 -1.08 -4.61 -7.30
C ALA A 42 -0.91 -3.12 -6.92
N LEU A 43 0.16 -2.47 -7.39
CA LEU A 43 0.40 -1.04 -7.17
C LEU A 43 -0.62 -0.18 -7.92
N ILE A 44 -0.89 -0.48 -9.20
CA ILE A 44 -1.93 0.20 -9.98
C ILE A 44 -3.29 0.06 -9.30
N TYR A 45 -3.64 -1.15 -8.86
CA TYR A 45 -4.88 -1.40 -8.12
C TYR A 45 -4.96 -0.60 -6.81
N SER A 46 -3.85 -0.56 -6.05
CA SER A 46 -3.75 0.22 -4.82
C SER A 46 -4.05 1.70 -5.07
N VAL A 47 -3.38 2.30 -6.05
CA VAL A 47 -3.57 3.71 -6.42
C VAL A 47 -4.99 3.96 -6.90
N TYR A 48 -5.51 3.14 -7.81
CA TYR A 48 -6.88 3.26 -8.30
C TYR A 48 -7.90 3.25 -7.16
N ARG A 49 -7.74 2.32 -6.21
CA ARG A 49 -8.65 2.18 -5.06
C ARG A 49 -8.57 3.36 -4.10
N VAL A 50 -7.36 3.91 -3.88
CA VAL A 50 -7.17 5.09 -3.03
C VAL A 50 -7.82 6.32 -3.68
N LEU A 51 -7.62 6.54 -4.98
CA LEU A 51 -8.19 7.67 -5.70
C LEU A 51 -9.72 7.62 -5.83
N ARG A 52 -10.30 6.41 -5.92
CA ARG A 52 -11.75 6.21 -6.01
C ARG A 52 -12.47 6.22 -4.66
N LYS A 53 -11.74 6.22 -3.55
CA LYS A 53 -12.37 6.33 -2.23
C LYS A 53 -12.80 7.79 -2.02
N ASP A 54 -14.09 7.99 -1.80
CA ASP A 54 -14.61 9.24 -1.25
C ASP A 54 -14.06 9.38 0.18
N TYR A 55 -12.98 10.14 0.30
CA TYR A 55 -12.36 10.47 1.57
C TYR A 55 -12.81 11.86 1.99
N ALA A 56 -13.77 11.92 2.90
CA ALA A 56 -14.05 13.11 3.67
C ALA A 56 -13.28 13.01 4.99
N SER A 57 -12.48 14.03 5.28
CA SER A 57 -11.82 14.18 6.57
C SER A 57 -12.60 15.20 7.38
N ASP A 58 -13.10 14.79 8.53
CA ASP A 58 -13.66 15.74 9.52
C ASP A 58 -12.53 16.49 10.27
N LYS A 59 -11.27 16.13 9.99
CA LYS A 59 -10.09 16.75 10.62
C LYS A 59 -9.74 18.08 10.01
N THR A 60 -9.49 19.04 10.88
CA THR A 60 -9.12 20.40 10.53
C THR A 60 -7.65 20.66 10.87
N PHE A 61 -7.14 21.82 10.45
CA PHE A 61 -5.76 22.22 10.71
C PHE A 61 -5.46 22.35 12.21
N SER A 62 -6.44 22.68 13.07
CA SER A 62 -6.26 22.73 14.53
C SER A 62 -5.89 21.38 15.12
N ASP A 63 -6.26 20.31 14.42
CA ASP A 63 -6.06 18.93 14.86
C ASP A 63 -4.77 18.36 14.24
N LEU A 64 -4.00 19.19 13.52
CA LEU A 64 -2.86 18.82 12.69
C LEU A 64 -3.19 17.67 11.71
N TYR A 65 -4.47 17.52 11.35
CA TYR A 65 -5.00 16.39 10.59
C TYR A 65 -4.81 15.01 11.26
N GLU A 66 -4.50 14.98 12.56
CA GLU A 66 -4.32 13.73 13.31
C GLU A 66 -5.67 13.10 13.70
N ASP A 67 -5.77 11.78 13.48
CA ASP A 67 -6.83 10.98 14.05
C ASP A 67 -6.63 10.79 15.55
N ARG A 68 -7.26 11.69 16.31
CA ARG A 68 -7.43 11.67 17.78
C ARG A 68 -8.79 11.10 18.19
N PRO A 69 -9.00 9.77 18.23
CA PRO A 69 -10.21 9.19 18.82
C PRO A 69 -10.27 9.36 20.36
N ASP A 70 -9.16 9.76 20.97
CA ASP A 70 -8.94 9.98 22.40
C ASP A 70 -9.34 11.38 22.91
N LEU A 71 -9.51 12.35 22.01
CA LEU A 71 -9.95 13.71 22.35
C LEU A 71 -11.47 13.92 22.21
N GLY A 72 -12.21 12.84 21.96
CA GLY A 72 -13.67 12.81 21.90
C GLY A 72 -14.28 12.20 23.15
N GLU A 73 -14.17 12.90 24.27
CA GLU A 73 -15.12 12.92 25.40
C GLU A 73 -15.35 14.36 25.84
#